data_AF-A0A0S8FWU1-F1
#
_entry.id   AF-A0A0S8FWU1-F1
#
_cell.length_a   1.000
_cell.length_b   1.000
_cell.length_c   1.000
_cell.angle_alpha   90.00
_cell.angle_beta   90.00
_cell.angle_gamma   90.00
#
_symmetry.space_group_name_H-M   'P 1'
#
loop_
_entity.id
_entity.type
_entity.pdbx_description
1 polymer ?
#
loop_
_entity_poly.entity_id
_entity_poly.type
_entity_poly.pdbx_seq_one_letter_code
_entity_poly.pdbx_strand_id
1 'polypeptide(L)'
;MRRSFPLALSSVLARVGRVSPARYRDLVRGMVAELDSLADGGDRLRFALGATVAIARLTLRDWSRATVDAACRLIGMRTPKGGGESGGPSMPIPPMWQLLRRHITPFGVSSVVLTLLLMSSHAARQVPRLIERGASVGTIVEALLLAVPFTLALTIPMAVFFTVSWVFTRLGTEGVLASARREKHGVRRLVGPVLAAAAVVAMLMLVSNAQLLPRSNARLVEVLSGAARAPSDRTMTLGELRAAAESARSEAGSGVTARAVAYEVEVHKRLALATASLVLALFAVATALRFPRGGTALVVLAGGFAFTTHYVSLLAGEMLADRQIVSPSVAMWLANAFLVAVVLLLVWRPGQEKPDSGSEALVIQG
;
A
#
# COMPACT_ATOMS: atom_id res chain seq x y z
N MET A 1 30.39 12.47 29.36
CA MET A 1 30.09 11.49 28.28
C MET A 1 29.70 12.23 27.00
N ARG A 2 30.65 12.53 26.10
CA ARG A 2 30.39 13.25 24.84
C ARG A 2 30.76 12.37 23.63
N ARG A 3 29.74 12.10 22.81
CA ARG A 3 29.74 12.03 21.33
C ARG A 3 30.63 10.98 20.62
N SER A 4 30.11 9.75 20.51
CA SER A 4 30.46 8.77 19.46
C SER A 4 29.67 8.95 18.16
N PHE A 5 28.84 10.00 18.06
CA PHE A 5 27.99 10.29 16.90
C PHE A 5 28.70 10.77 15.61
N PRO A 6 29.93 11.35 15.58
CA PRO A 6 30.44 12.01 14.37
C PRO A 6 30.99 11.05 13.30
N LEU A 7 31.35 9.81 13.63
CA LEU A 7 31.89 8.82 12.66
C LEU A 7 30.79 8.10 11.85
N ALA A 8 29.53 8.18 12.29
CA ALA A 8 28.41 7.56 11.59
C ALA A 8 27.96 8.36 10.35
N LEU A 9 28.21 9.67 10.31
CA LEU A 9 27.64 10.55 9.28
C LEU A 9 28.41 10.47 7.95
N SER A 10 29.75 10.50 7.99
CA SER A 10 30.61 10.32 6.82
C SER A 10 30.49 8.91 6.26
N SER A 11 30.38 7.89 7.13
CA SER A 11 30.17 6.50 6.72
C SER A 11 28.78 6.27 6.09
N VAL A 12 27.73 6.95 6.56
CA VAL A 12 26.39 6.92 5.93
C VAL A 12 26.42 7.61 4.57
N LEU A 13 27.00 8.81 4.44
CA LEU A 13 27.11 9.50 3.15
C LEU A 13 27.98 8.75 2.15
N ALA A 14 29.09 8.14 2.58
CA ALA A 14 29.93 7.29 1.73
C ALA A 14 29.21 6.00 1.30
N ARG A 15 28.37 5.42 2.16
CA ARG A 15 27.55 4.24 1.83
C ARG A 15 26.44 4.59 0.85
N VAL A 16 25.84 5.79 0.95
CA VAL A 16 24.88 6.33 -0.03
C VAL A 16 25.57 6.65 -1.37
N GLY A 17 26.80 7.16 -1.35
CA GLY A 17 27.60 7.44 -2.55
C GLY A 17 27.92 6.18 -3.37
N ARG A 18 28.08 5.03 -2.73
CA ARG A 18 28.27 3.73 -3.42
C ARG A 18 27.04 3.26 -4.19
N VAL A 19 25.85 3.71 -3.79
CA VAL A 19 24.57 3.35 -4.45
C VAL A 19 24.17 4.41 -5.50
N SER A 20 24.87 5.54 -5.53
CA SER A 20 24.57 6.65 -6.44
C SER A 20 25.11 6.42 -7.86
N PRO A 21 24.42 6.88 -8.93
CA PRO A 21 24.87 6.74 -10.32
C PRO A 21 26.29 7.29 -10.55
N ALA A 22 27.00 6.72 -11.54
CA ALA A 22 28.40 7.07 -11.84
C ALA A 22 28.64 8.58 -12.02
N ARG A 23 27.69 9.28 -12.64
CA ARG A 23 27.71 10.72 -12.88
C ARG A 23 27.76 11.58 -11.60
N TYR A 24 27.32 11.06 -10.46
CA TYR A 24 27.25 11.79 -9.19
C TYR A 24 28.28 11.32 -8.16
N ARG A 25 29.12 10.33 -8.48
CA ARG A 25 30.13 9.80 -7.54
C ARG A 25 31.20 10.82 -7.17
N ASP A 26 31.57 11.72 -8.08
CA ASP A 26 32.55 12.77 -7.80
C ASP A 26 31.94 13.88 -6.94
N LEU A 27 30.67 14.23 -7.20
CA LEU A 27 29.91 15.17 -6.37
C LEU A 27 29.77 14.68 -4.94
N VAL A 28 29.37 13.41 -4.74
CA VAL A 28 29.23 12.83 -3.38
C VAL A 28 30.59 12.71 -2.68
N ARG A 29 31.67 12.38 -3.40
CA ARG A 29 33.03 12.39 -2.83
C ARG A 29 33.45 13.78 -2.37
N GLY A 30 33.15 14.82 -3.15
CA GLY A 30 33.37 16.21 -2.76
C GLY A 30 32.61 16.58 -1.48
N MET A 31 31.33 16.21 -1.40
CA MET A 31 30.50 16.48 -0.20
C MET A 31 30.99 15.75 1.05
N VAL A 32 31.53 14.54 0.92
CA VAL A 32 32.14 13.80 2.06
C VAL A 32 33.42 14.49 2.52
N ALA A 33 34.30 14.90 1.59
CA ALA A 33 35.52 15.63 1.93
C ALA A 33 35.23 16.97 2.61
N GLU A 34 34.20 17.69 2.15
CA GLU A 34 33.77 18.95 2.74
C GLU A 34 33.16 18.76 4.13
N LEU A 35 32.36 17.70 4.34
CA LEU A 35 31.84 17.32 5.66
C LEU A 35 32.97 16.99 6.66
N ASP A 36 34.02 16.30 6.21
CA ASP A 36 35.16 15.94 7.05
C ASP A 36 36.02 17.18 7.41
N SER A 37 35.98 18.22 6.58
CA SER A 37 36.71 19.49 6.80
C SER A 37 36.06 20.43 7.84
N LEU A 38 34.75 20.29 8.11
CA LEU A 38 34.04 21.14 9.08
C LEU A 38 34.47 20.82 10.51
N ALA A 39 34.78 21.82 11.35
CA ALA A 39 35.24 21.60 12.72
C ALA A 39 34.10 21.58 13.77
N ASP A 40 33.00 22.31 13.52
CA ASP A 40 31.87 22.39 14.45
C ASP A 40 30.83 21.27 14.24
N GLY A 41 30.34 20.71 15.34
CA GLY A 41 29.39 19.59 15.32
C GLY A 41 27.98 19.95 14.87
N GLY A 42 27.54 21.20 15.10
CA GLY A 42 26.24 21.69 14.65
C GLY A 42 26.22 21.95 13.15
N ASP A 43 27.31 22.49 12.61
CA ASP A 43 27.45 22.75 11.17
C ASP A 43 27.61 21.46 10.37
N ARG A 44 28.35 20.47 10.89
CA ARG A 44 28.41 19.11 10.32
C ARG A 44 27.03 18.48 10.17
N LEU A 45 26.17 18.61 11.19
CA LEU A 45 24.84 18.02 11.17
C LEU A 45 23.93 18.72 10.14
N ARG A 46 23.95 20.06 10.09
CA ARG A 46 23.17 20.84 9.13
C ARG A 46 23.61 20.56 7.69
N PHE A 47 24.92 20.51 7.45
CA PHE A 47 25.48 20.19 6.14
C PHE A 47 25.15 18.76 5.70
N ALA A 48 25.31 17.76 6.59
CA ALA A 48 25.01 16.37 6.25
C ALA A 48 23.53 16.12 5.98
N LEU A 49 22.62 16.78 6.71
CA LEU A 49 21.18 16.70 6.44
C LEU A 49 20.85 17.34 5.08
N GLY A 50 21.40 18.52 4.80
CA GLY A 50 21.25 19.18 3.49
C GLY A 50 21.81 18.32 2.35
N ALA A 51 22.98 17.74 2.55
CA ALA A 51 23.65 16.84 1.60
C ALA A 51 22.83 15.58 1.33
N THR A 52 22.30 14.96 2.39
CA THR A 52 21.47 13.75 2.29
C THR A 52 20.16 14.05 1.57
N VAL A 53 19.51 15.18 1.85
CA VAL A 53 18.26 15.60 1.17
C VAL A 53 18.53 15.97 -0.30
N ALA A 54 19.65 16.63 -0.61
CA ALA A 54 20.05 16.94 -1.97
C ALA A 54 20.35 15.67 -2.78
N ILE A 55 21.11 14.73 -2.20
CA ILE A 55 21.39 13.43 -2.83
C ILE A 55 20.10 12.63 -3.00
N ALA A 56 19.21 12.62 -1.99
CA ALA A 56 17.91 11.97 -2.07
C ALA A 56 17.04 12.60 -3.17
N ARG A 57 17.00 13.92 -3.29
CA ARG A 57 16.27 14.62 -4.37
C ARG A 57 16.87 14.31 -5.75
N LEU A 58 18.19 14.28 -5.89
CA LEU A 58 18.88 13.95 -7.14
C LEU A 58 18.66 12.48 -7.52
N THR A 59 18.74 11.55 -6.56
CA THR A 59 18.47 10.12 -6.79
C THR A 59 17.01 9.84 -7.09
N LEU A 60 16.07 10.54 -6.44
CA LEU A 60 14.63 10.42 -6.72
C LEU A 60 14.24 11.04 -8.06
N ARG A 61 14.92 12.12 -8.49
CA ARG A 61 14.67 12.81 -9.76
C ARG A 61 15.22 12.04 -10.97
N ASP A 62 16.32 11.31 -10.81
CA ASP A 62 16.99 10.54 -11.88
C ASP A 62 16.97 9.02 -11.63
N TRP A 63 15.81 8.46 -11.26
CA TRP A 63 15.62 7.01 -11.15
C TRP A 63 15.70 6.34 -12.53
N SER A 64 16.90 6.32 -13.11
CA SER A 64 17.21 5.74 -14.41
C SER A 64 17.36 4.22 -14.30
N ARG A 65 17.13 3.53 -15.42
CA ARG A 65 17.15 2.05 -15.53
C ARG A 65 18.38 1.40 -14.91
N ALA A 66 19.53 2.10 -14.88
CA ALA A 66 20.78 1.59 -14.32
C ALA A 66 20.71 1.28 -12.80
N THR A 67 19.97 2.07 -12.03
CA THR A 67 19.83 1.87 -10.58
C THR A 67 18.87 0.73 -10.26
N VAL A 68 17.81 0.59 -11.05
CA VAL A 68 16.91 -0.57 -11.02
C VAL A 68 17.67 -1.84 -11.39
N ASP A 69 18.58 -1.76 -12.36
CA ASP A 69 19.42 -2.88 -12.79
C ASP A 69 20.45 -3.29 -11.73
N ALA A 70 21.01 -2.32 -11.00
CA ALA A 70 21.88 -2.59 -9.87
C ALA A 70 21.11 -3.24 -8.71
N ALA A 71 19.92 -2.73 -8.35
CA ALA A 71 19.08 -3.30 -7.30
C ALA A 71 18.58 -4.71 -7.65
N CYS A 72 18.18 -4.95 -8.90
CA CYS A 72 17.76 -6.28 -9.37
C CYS A 72 18.91 -7.29 -9.29
N ARG A 73 20.14 -6.91 -9.70
CA ARG A 73 21.33 -7.75 -9.56
C ARG A 73 21.64 -8.09 -8.10
N LEU A 74 21.47 -7.13 -7.20
CA LEU A 74 21.71 -7.31 -5.75
C LEU A 74 20.71 -8.28 -5.11
N ILE A 75 19.50 -8.39 -5.67
CA ILE A 75 18.43 -9.30 -5.22
C ILE A 75 18.39 -10.60 -6.06
N GLY A 76 19.35 -10.80 -6.97
CA GLY A 76 19.38 -11.99 -7.84
C GLY A 76 18.27 -12.04 -8.90
N MET A 77 17.57 -10.93 -9.13
CA MET A 77 16.53 -10.81 -10.16
C MET A 77 17.15 -10.40 -11.50
N ARG A 78 16.73 -11.05 -12.59
CA ARG A 78 17.09 -10.61 -13.96
C ARG A 78 16.45 -9.26 -14.26
N THR A 79 17.28 -8.32 -14.71
CA THR A 79 16.86 -7.00 -15.13
C THR A 79 15.98 -7.09 -16.38
N PRO A 80 14.87 -6.33 -16.47
CA PRO A 80 14.13 -6.25 -17.71
C PRO A 80 15.01 -5.50 -18.72
N LYS A 81 15.40 -6.17 -19.81
CA LYS A 81 16.18 -5.56 -20.90
C LYS A 81 15.56 -4.22 -21.28
N GLY A 82 16.37 -3.17 -21.23
CA GLY A 82 15.97 -1.82 -21.59
C GLY A 82 15.43 -1.80 -23.02
N GLY A 83 14.13 -1.52 -23.17
CA GLY A 83 13.51 -1.25 -24.45
C GLY A 83 14.16 -0.03 -25.11
N GLY A 84 14.94 -0.32 -26.15
CA GLY A 84 15.48 0.56 -27.16
C GLY A 84 15.45 -0.20 -28.49
N GLU A 85 14.27 -0.70 -28.86
CA GLU A 85 13.90 -1.16 -30.20
C GLU A 85 12.37 -1.12 -30.26
N SER A 86 11.85 0.02 -30.71
CA SER A 86 10.47 0.16 -31.18
C SER A 86 10.32 -0.68 -32.44
N GLY A 87 10.02 -1.97 -32.28
CA GLY A 87 9.86 -2.91 -33.40
C GLY A 87 9.84 -4.39 -33.04
N GLY A 88 9.98 -4.77 -31.76
CA GLY A 88 9.85 -6.18 -31.36
C GLY A 88 8.40 -6.69 -31.52
N PRO A 89 8.20 -7.97 -31.89
CA PRO A 89 6.86 -8.54 -32.05
C PRO A 89 6.09 -8.35 -30.75
N SER A 90 4.88 -7.80 -30.87
CA SER A 90 3.94 -7.64 -29.76
C SER A 90 3.81 -8.96 -29.01
N MET A 91 4.30 -9.01 -27.76
CA MET A 91 4.32 -10.25 -26.99
C MET A 91 2.90 -10.84 -26.89
N PRO A 92 2.76 -12.17 -27.04
CA PRO A 92 1.47 -12.83 -26.91
C PRO A 92 0.95 -12.70 -25.48
N ILE A 93 -0.37 -12.77 -25.33
CA ILE A 93 -1.01 -12.71 -24.02
C ILE A 93 -0.58 -13.95 -23.21
N PRO A 94 0.05 -13.80 -22.03
CA PRO A 94 0.49 -14.93 -21.24
C PRO A 94 -0.70 -15.76 -20.74
N PRO A 95 -0.54 -17.08 -20.56
CA PRO A 95 -1.57 -17.91 -19.94
C PRO A 95 -1.80 -17.48 -18.48
N MET A 96 -2.99 -17.78 -17.96
CA MET A 96 -3.45 -17.36 -16.64
C MET A 96 -2.45 -17.65 -15.51
N TRP A 97 -1.90 -18.86 -15.46
CA TRP A 97 -0.99 -19.26 -14.39
C TRP A 97 0.31 -18.44 -14.39
N GLN A 98 0.85 -18.12 -15.57
CA GLN A 98 2.06 -17.30 -15.70
C GLN A 98 1.78 -15.87 -15.26
N LEU A 99 0.61 -15.34 -15.62
CA LEU A 99 0.18 -14.02 -15.19
C LEU A 99 0.10 -13.93 -13.66
N LEU A 100 -0.52 -14.91 -13.01
CA LEU A 100 -0.59 -14.96 -11.55
C LEU A 100 0.79 -15.12 -10.91
N ARG A 101 1.66 -15.95 -11.47
CA ARG A 101 3.04 -16.13 -10.98
C ARG A 101 3.84 -14.82 -10.98
N ARG A 102 3.60 -13.91 -11.94
CA ARG A 102 4.25 -12.59 -11.96
C ARG A 102 3.89 -11.70 -10.76
N HIS A 103 2.77 -11.98 -10.08
CA HIS A 103 2.31 -11.21 -8.92
C HIS A 103 2.87 -11.74 -7.59
N ILE A 104 3.27 -13.02 -7.51
CA ILE A 104 3.66 -13.68 -6.24
C ILE A 104 4.82 -12.97 -5.55
N THR A 105 5.94 -12.80 -6.26
CA THR A 105 7.14 -12.15 -5.70
C THR A 105 6.90 -10.69 -5.30
N PRO A 106 6.36 -9.81 -6.16
CA PRO A 106 6.08 -8.43 -5.76
C PRO A 106 5.07 -8.35 -4.60
N PHE A 107 4.07 -9.22 -4.54
CA PHE A 107 3.14 -9.27 -3.41
C PHE A 107 3.81 -9.62 -2.10
N GLY A 108 4.65 -10.65 -2.08
CA GLY A 108 5.43 -11.03 -0.90
C GLY A 108 6.33 -9.89 -0.42
N VAL A 109 7.07 -9.26 -1.34
CA VAL A 109 7.97 -8.14 -1.02
C VAL A 109 7.18 -6.93 -0.48
N SER A 110 6.13 -6.50 -1.18
CA SER A 110 5.31 -5.36 -0.75
C SER A 110 4.63 -5.63 0.60
N SER A 111 4.10 -6.83 0.83
CA SER A 111 3.47 -7.21 2.10
C SER A 111 4.46 -7.17 3.24
N VAL A 112 5.66 -7.74 3.07
CA VAL A 112 6.71 -7.74 4.11
C VAL A 112 7.17 -6.32 4.41
N VAL A 113 7.50 -5.52 3.39
CA VAL A 113 8.00 -4.15 3.58
C VAL A 113 6.96 -3.28 4.29
N LEU A 114 5.70 -3.32 3.86
CA LEU A 114 4.63 -2.53 4.48
C LEU A 114 4.34 -2.99 5.91
N THR A 115 4.35 -4.31 6.16
CA THR A 115 4.11 -4.87 7.50
C THR A 115 5.23 -4.49 8.45
N LEU A 116 6.50 -4.57 8.03
CA LEU A 116 7.63 -4.12 8.85
C LEU A 116 7.56 -2.61 9.14
N LEU A 117 7.18 -1.81 8.16
CA LEU A 117 7.02 -0.36 8.33
C LEU A 117 5.97 -0.02 9.39
N LEU A 118 4.78 -0.62 9.31
CA LEU A 118 3.73 -0.39 10.31
C LEU A 118 4.01 -1.05 11.66
N MET A 119 4.68 -2.20 11.67
CA MET A 119 5.07 -2.89 12.90
C MET A 119 6.08 -2.05 13.69
N SER A 120 7.01 -1.37 13.00
CA SER A 120 7.93 -0.42 13.63
C SER A 120 7.18 0.67 14.42
N SER A 121 6.10 1.21 13.84
CA SER A 121 5.23 2.18 14.51
C SER A 121 4.53 1.60 15.75
N HIS A 122 4.10 0.33 15.71
CA HIS A 122 3.50 -0.35 16.85
C HIS A 122 4.50 -0.61 17.97
N ALA A 123 5.68 -1.13 17.61
CA ALA A 123 6.77 -1.37 18.55
C ALA A 123 7.17 -0.07 19.27
N ALA A 124 7.29 1.03 18.54
CA ALA A 124 7.62 2.34 19.11
C ALA A 124 6.59 2.83 20.15
N ARG A 125 5.31 2.43 20.03
CA ARG A 125 4.26 2.81 20.99
C ARG A 125 4.11 1.83 22.17
N GLN A 126 4.35 0.54 21.96
CA GLN A 126 4.06 -0.51 22.95
C GLN A 126 5.27 -0.91 23.79
N VAL A 127 6.45 -1.01 23.19
CA VAL A 127 7.66 -1.51 23.86
C VAL A 127 8.04 -0.66 25.09
N PRO A 128 8.04 0.68 25.03
CA PRO A 128 8.38 1.48 26.21
C PRO A 128 7.46 1.21 27.41
N ARG A 129 6.15 1.07 27.17
CA ARG A 129 5.15 0.80 28.22
C ARG A 129 5.34 -0.56 28.89
N LEU A 130 5.84 -1.55 28.15
CA LEU A 130 6.13 -2.88 28.66
C LEU A 130 7.45 -2.90 29.46
N ILE A 131 8.45 -2.15 29.00
CA ILE A 131 9.72 -1.99 29.71
C ILE A 131 9.50 -1.28 31.04
N GLU A 132 8.71 -0.21 31.06
CA GLU A 132 8.34 0.53 32.28
C GLU A 132 7.65 -0.35 33.33
N ARG A 133 6.97 -1.41 32.90
CA ARG A 133 6.31 -2.39 33.78
C ARG A 133 7.20 -3.58 34.17
N GLY A 134 8.46 -3.61 33.74
CA GLY A 134 9.39 -4.71 34.01
C GLY A 134 9.06 -6.01 33.26
N ALA A 135 8.39 -5.93 32.09
CA ALA A 135 8.01 -7.11 31.33
C ALA A 135 9.23 -7.85 30.73
N SER A 136 9.13 -9.17 30.64
CA SER A 136 10.18 -10.01 30.04
C SER A 136 10.28 -9.80 28.52
N VAL A 137 11.44 -10.12 27.94
CA VAL A 137 11.62 -10.08 26.46
C VAL A 137 10.63 -11.00 25.75
N GLY A 138 10.32 -12.16 26.34
CA GLY A 138 9.32 -13.08 25.79
C GLY A 138 7.93 -12.44 25.68
N THR A 139 7.51 -11.72 26.72
CA THR A 139 6.24 -10.97 26.75
C THR A 139 6.20 -9.87 25.69
N ILE A 140 7.32 -9.17 25.50
CA ILE A 140 7.43 -8.14 24.44
C ILE A 140 7.28 -8.77 23.06
N VAL A 141 7.95 -9.90 22.81
CA VAL A 141 7.84 -10.64 21.54
C VAL A 141 6.42 -11.16 21.33
N GLU A 142 5.78 -11.73 22.35
CA GLU A 142 4.38 -12.18 22.29
C GLU A 142 3.45 -11.01 21.91
N ALA A 143 3.58 -9.85 22.57
CA ALA A 143 2.79 -8.66 22.26
C ALA A 143 2.96 -8.20 20.80
N LEU A 144 4.19 -8.20 20.29
CA LEU A 144 4.49 -7.85 18.90
C LEU A 144 3.90 -8.86 17.91
N LEU A 145 3.99 -10.17 18.19
CA LEU A 145 3.40 -11.22 17.36
C LEU A 145 1.86 -11.14 17.35
N LEU A 146 1.24 -10.80 18.48
CA LEU A 146 -0.20 -10.58 18.58
C LEU A 146 -0.66 -9.33 17.80
N ALA A 147 0.22 -8.38 17.54
CA ALA A 147 -0.08 -7.22 16.70
C ALA A 147 0.01 -7.52 15.18
N VAL A 148 0.55 -8.68 14.77
CA VAL A 148 0.72 -9.05 13.36
C VAL A 148 -0.61 -9.12 12.62
N PRO A 149 -1.66 -9.81 13.10
CA PRO A 149 -2.94 -9.90 12.39
C PRO A 149 -3.59 -8.54 12.15
N PHE A 150 -3.52 -7.65 13.14
CA PHE A 150 -3.99 -6.26 12.98
C PHE A 150 -3.18 -5.50 11.93
N THR A 151 -1.85 -5.65 11.96
CA THR A 151 -0.98 -4.99 10.98
C THR A 151 -1.28 -5.50 9.56
N LEU A 152 -1.44 -6.81 9.39
CA LEU A 152 -1.79 -7.42 8.10
C LEU A 152 -3.14 -6.94 7.55
N ALA A 153 -4.13 -6.75 8.43
CA ALA A 153 -5.44 -6.21 8.04
C ALA A 153 -5.33 -4.84 7.36
N LEU A 154 -4.31 -4.05 7.70
CA LEU A 154 -4.05 -2.73 7.14
C LEU A 154 -3.07 -2.76 5.95
N THR A 155 -2.11 -3.69 5.93
CA THR A 155 -1.07 -3.71 4.90
C THR A 155 -1.41 -4.55 3.67
N ILE A 156 -2.22 -5.60 3.79
CA ILE A 156 -2.55 -6.47 2.65
C ILE A 156 -3.28 -5.72 1.53
N PRO A 157 -4.34 -4.92 1.78
CA PRO A 157 -5.00 -4.17 0.71
C PRO A 157 -4.02 -3.27 -0.07
N MET A 158 -3.08 -2.65 0.63
CA MET A 158 -2.04 -1.82 0.02
C MET A 158 -1.00 -2.65 -0.74
N ALA A 159 -0.59 -3.79 -0.21
CA ALA A 159 0.32 -4.71 -0.91
C ALA A 159 -0.30 -5.21 -2.23
N VAL A 160 -1.60 -5.53 -2.24
CA VAL A 160 -2.35 -5.87 -3.46
C VAL A 160 -2.29 -4.71 -4.46
N PHE A 161 -2.58 -3.48 -4.03
CA PHE A 161 -2.51 -2.29 -4.89
C PHE A 161 -1.14 -2.14 -5.56
N PHE A 162 -0.06 -2.15 -4.77
CA PHE A 162 1.30 -1.97 -5.28
C PHE A 162 1.68 -3.08 -6.27
N THR A 163 1.35 -4.32 -5.93
CA THR A 163 1.64 -5.49 -6.77
C THR A 163 0.96 -5.41 -8.12
N VAL A 164 -0.36 -5.17 -8.11
CA VAL A 164 -1.17 -5.11 -9.34
C VAL A 164 -0.72 -3.93 -10.21
N SER A 165 -0.54 -2.76 -9.60
CA SER A 165 -0.08 -1.56 -10.32
C SER A 165 1.29 -1.78 -10.96
N TRP A 166 2.24 -2.36 -10.21
CA TRP A 166 3.58 -2.65 -10.70
C TRP A 166 3.56 -3.63 -11.88
N VAL A 167 2.86 -4.76 -11.73
CA VAL A 167 2.80 -5.78 -12.79
C VAL A 167 2.10 -5.24 -14.03
N PHE A 168 0.99 -4.53 -13.91
CA PHE A 168 0.30 -3.97 -15.07
C PHE A 168 1.10 -2.86 -15.75
N THR A 169 1.83 -2.03 -15.00
CA THR A 169 2.75 -1.05 -15.58
C THR A 169 3.82 -1.76 -16.41
N ARG A 170 4.36 -2.88 -15.92
CA ARG A 170 5.32 -3.71 -16.66
C ARG A 170 4.70 -4.38 -17.90
N LEU A 171 3.47 -4.87 -17.81
CA LEU A 171 2.75 -5.41 -18.97
C LEU A 171 2.50 -4.33 -20.04
N GLY A 172 2.34 -3.07 -19.62
CA GLY A 172 2.23 -1.92 -20.51
C GLY A 172 3.52 -1.60 -21.24
N THR A 173 4.67 -1.65 -20.55
CA THR A 173 5.99 -1.43 -21.17
C THR A 173 6.43 -2.60 -22.06
N GLU A 174 6.04 -3.83 -21.73
CA GLU A 174 6.27 -5.03 -22.55
C GLU A 174 5.37 -5.12 -23.79
N GLY A 175 4.43 -4.19 -23.98
CA GLY A 175 3.50 -4.17 -25.10
C GLY A 175 2.35 -5.19 -25.01
N VAL A 176 2.30 -6.03 -23.97
CA VAL A 176 1.24 -7.05 -23.75
C VAL A 176 -0.13 -6.39 -23.60
N LEU A 177 -0.22 -5.24 -22.91
CA LEU A 177 -1.48 -4.48 -22.81
C LEU A 177 -1.95 -3.95 -24.17
N ALA A 178 -1.02 -3.63 -25.08
CA ALA A 178 -1.36 -3.18 -26.42
C ALA A 178 -1.89 -4.35 -27.27
N SER A 179 -1.27 -5.53 -27.19
CA SER A 179 -1.77 -6.76 -27.82
C SER A 179 -3.17 -7.11 -27.31
N ALA A 180 -3.37 -7.08 -25.99
CA ALA A 180 -4.62 -7.45 -25.34
C ALA A 180 -5.80 -6.53 -25.69
N ARG A 181 -5.55 -5.29 -26.10
CA ARG A 181 -6.59 -4.36 -26.58
C ARG A 181 -7.06 -4.64 -28.00
N ARG A 182 -6.23 -5.31 -28.81
CA ARG A 182 -6.57 -5.69 -30.20
C ARG A 182 -7.44 -6.94 -30.24
N GLU A 183 -7.37 -7.78 -29.20
CA GLU A 183 -8.17 -8.98 -29.06
C GLU A 183 -9.48 -8.71 -28.31
N LYS A 184 -10.62 -9.19 -28.85
CA LYS A 184 -11.97 -8.99 -28.28
C LYS A 184 -12.07 -9.34 -26.79
N HIS A 185 -11.35 -10.36 -26.34
CA HIS A 185 -11.35 -10.83 -24.95
C HIS A 185 -10.00 -10.63 -24.24
N GLY A 186 -9.02 -9.98 -24.86
CA GLY A 186 -7.66 -9.92 -24.34
C GLY A 186 -7.56 -9.18 -23.00
N VAL A 187 -8.21 -8.03 -22.87
CA VAL A 187 -8.24 -7.27 -21.60
C VAL A 187 -8.91 -8.08 -20.49
N ARG A 188 -10.02 -8.78 -20.77
CA ARG A 188 -10.70 -9.63 -19.78
C ARG A 188 -9.83 -10.80 -19.34
N ARG A 189 -9.06 -11.41 -20.25
CA ARG A 189 -8.11 -12.50 -19.95
C ARG A 189 -6.95 -12.05 -19.06
N LEU A 190 -6.58 -10.77 -19.10
CA LEU A 190 -5.57 -10.20 -18.20
C LEU A 190 -6.18 -9.78 -16.85
N VAL A 191 -7.34 -9.13 -16.86
CA VAL A 191 -7.94 -8.55 -15.65
C VAL A 191 -8.65 -9.60 -14.79
N GLY A 192 -9.40 -10.51 -15.41
CA GLY A 192 -10.24 -11.50 -14.72
C GLY A 192 -9.49 -12.34 -13.68
N PRO A 193 -8.38 -13.00 -14.05
CA PRO A 193 -7.62 -13.81 -13.08
C PRO A 193 -7.05 -13.01 -11.92
N VAL A 194 -6.64 -11.77 -12.18
CA VAL A 194 -6.06 -10.89 -11.14
C VAL A 194 -7.12 -10.43 -10.16
N LEU A 195 -8.32 -10.08 -10.65
CA LEU A 195 -9.46 -9.77 -9.77
C LEU A 195 -9.95 -11.00 -9.00
N ALA A 196 -9.94 -12.18 -9.61
CA ALA A 196 -10.26 -13.43 -8.92
C ALA A 196 -9.26 -13.71 -7.78
N ALA A 197 -7.95 -13.54 -8.04
CA ALA A 197 -6.93 -13.67 -7.01
C ALA A 197 -7.10 -12.62 -5.89
N ALA A 198 -7.44 -11.37 -6.23
CA ALA A 198 -7.72 -10.33 -5.25
C ALA A 198 -8.97 -10.64 -4.41
N ALA A 199 -10.00 -11.25 -5.01
CA ALA A 199 -11.19 -11.71 -4.29
C ALA A 199 -10.85 -12.84 -3.30
N VAL A 200 -9.97 -13.79 -3.68
CA VAL A 200 -9.47 -14.81 -2.75
C VAL A 200 -8.73 -14.17 -1.59
N VAL A 201 -7.85 -13.19 -1.85
CA VAL A 201 -7.15 -12.44 -0.79
C VAL A 201 -8.14 -11.70 0.12
N ALA A 202 -9.17 -11.05 -0.43
CA ALA A 202 -10.22 -10.39 0.33
C ALA A 202 -10.98 -11.37 1.23
N MET A 203 -11.31 -12.56 0.73
CA MET A 203 -11.97 -13.62 1.52
C MET A 203 -11.09 -14.13 2.65
N LEU A 204 -9.80 -14.39 2.39
CA LEU A 204 -8.84 -14.78 3.42
C LEU A 204 -8.67 -13.68 4.48
N MET A 205 -8.68 -12.42 4.07
CA MET A 205 -8.66 -11.28 4.98
C MET A 205 -9.94 -11.20 5.81
N LEU A 206 -11.10 -11.43 5.22
CA LEU A 206 -12.36 -11.43 5.94
C LEU A 206 -12.37 -12.50 7.04
N VAL A 207 -11.94 -13.72 6.71
CA VAL A 207 -11.79 -14.82 7.69
C VAL A 207 -10.82 -14.44 8.80
N SER A 208 -9.67 -13.85 8.44
CA SER A 208 -8.66 -13.40 9.41
C SER A 208 -9.20 -12.30 10.32
N ASN A 209 -9.88 -11.30 9.77
CA ASN A 209 -10.48 -10.19 10.51
C ASN A 209 -11.63 -10.65 11.40
N ALA A 210 -12.36 -11.68 11.00
CA ALA A 210 -13.48 -12.21 11.77
C ALA A 210 -13.04 -13.11 12.94
N GLN A 211 -11.96 -13.88 12.79
CA GLN A 211 -11.56 -14.90 13.76
C GLN A 211 -10.22 -14.60 14.45
N LEU A 212 -9.16 -14.33 13.69
CA LEU A 212 -7.81 -14.17 14.23
C LEU A 212 -7.70 -12.84 14.96
N LEU A 213 -8.19 -11.75 14.36
CA LEU A 213 -8.07 -10.40 14.89
C LEU A 213 -8.66 -10.25 16.32
N PRO A 214 -9.91 -10.66 16.59
CA PRO A 214 -10.46 -10.54 17.95
C PRO A 214 -9.73 -11.40 18.99
N ARG A 215 -9.31 -12.62 18.63
CA ARG A 215 -8.55 -13.50 19.53
C ARG A 215 -7.17 -12.90 19.86
N SER A 216 -6.48 -12.37 18.87
CA SER A 216 -5.19 -11.71 19.07
C SER A 216 -5.33 -10.44 19.91
N ASN A 217 -6.39 -9.66 19.71
CA ASN A 217 -6.66 -8.47 20.51
C ASN A 217 -7.00 -8.81 21.97
N ALA A 218 -7.80 -9.85 22.22
CA ALA A 218 -8.10 -10.32 23.58
C ALA A 218 -6.82 -10.67 24.34
N ARG A 219 -5.96 -11.50 23.71
CA ARG A 219 -4.69 -11.90 24.31
C ARG A 219 -3.73 -10.72 24.46
N LEU A 220 -3.71 -9.79 23.50
CA LEU A 220 -2.87 -8.59 23.59
C LEU A 220 -3.29 -7.71 24.77
N VAL A 221 -4.59 -7.52 25.01
CA VAL A 221 -5.08 -6.76 26.16
C VAL A 221 -4.69 -7.42 27.48
N GLU A 222 -4.79 -8.75 27.56
CA GLU A 222 -4.35 -9.52 28.72
C GLU A 222 -2.86 -9.34 28.99
N VAL A 223 -2.02 -9.51 27.95
CA VAL A 223 -0.55 -9.32 28.03
C VAL A 223 -0.19 -7.89 28.42
N LEU A 224 -0.89 -6.91 27.86
CA LEU A 224 -0.62 -5.50 28.15
C LEU A 224 -1.14 -5.09 29.54
N SER A 225 -2.25 -5.64 30.03
CA SER A 225 -2.85 -5.22 31.32
C SER A 225 -2.50 -6.11 32.50
N GLY A 226 -1.92 -7.29 32.26
CA GLY A 226 -1.59 -8.28 33.28
C GLY A 226 -2.79 -9.08 33.80
N ALA A 227 -3.99 -8.85 33.26
CA ALA A 227 -5.21 -9.54 33.66
C ALA A 227 -6.20 -9.67 32.49
N ALA A 228 -7.03 -10.72 32.52
CA ALA A 228 -8.13 -10.84 31.57
C ALA A 228 -9.12 -9.69 31.79
N ARG A 229 -9.44 -8.96 30.72
CA ARG A 229 -10.47 -7.92 30.75
C ARG A 229 -11.79 -8.45 30.22
N ALA A 230 -12.87 -7.82 30.67
CA ALA A 230 -14.20 -8.03 30.10
C ALA A 230 -14.18 -7.83 28.58
N PRO A 231 -14.95 -8.63 27.81
CA PRO A 231 -15.03 -8.51 26.37
C PRO A 231 -15.35 -7.07 25.93
N SER A 232 -14.54 -6.56 25.00
CA SER A 232 -14.72 -5.26 24.35
C SER A 232 -15.03 -5.45 22.86
N ASP A 233 -15.51 -4.38 22.21
CA ASP A 233 -15.76 -4.31 20.76
C ASP A 233 -14.61 -4.93 19.91
N ARG A 234 -13.36 -4.64 20.28
CA ARG A 234 -12.16 -5.11 19.53
C ARG A 234 -11.78 -6.56 19.78
N THR A 235 -12.34 -7.20 20.81
CA THR A 235 -12.02 -8.57 21.22
C THR A 235 -13.11 -9.58 20.87
N MET A 236 -14.30 -9.11 20.50
CA MET A 236 -15.44 -9.94 20.13
C MET A 236 -15.37 -10.42 18.68
N THR A 237 -15.83 -11.65 18.44
CA THR A 237 -15.98 -12.19 17.08
C THR A 237 -17.13 -11.49 16.33
N LEU A 238 -17.20 -11.66 15.00
CA LEU A 238 -18.25 -11.02 14.19
C LEU A 238 -19.67 -11.45 14.62
N GLY A 239 -19.83 -12.71 15.06
CA GLY A 239 -21.10 -13.23 15.56
C GLY A 239 -21.46 -12.62 16.92
N GLU A 240 -20.50 -12.57 17.84
CA GLU A 240 -20.66 -11.93 19.15
C GLU A 240 -20.97 -10.44 19.04
N LEU A 241 -20.32 -9.71 18.13
CA LEU A 241 -20.59 -8.30 17.88
C LEU A 241 -22.01 -8.05 17.39
N ARG A 242 -22.54 -8.90 16.52
CA ARG A 242 -23.93 -8.78 16.04
C ARG A 242 -24.92 -9.07 17.15
N ALA A 243 -24.71 -10.14 17.91
CA ALA A 243 -25.54 -10.46 19.06
C ALA A 243 -25.50 -9.35 20.12
N ALA A 244 -24.32 -8.79 20.40
CA ALA A 244 -24.14 -7.68 21.33
C ALA A 244 -24.77 -6.37 20.83
N ALA A 245 -24.74 -6.11 19.51
CA ALA A 245 -25.45 -4.98 18.92
C ALA A 245 -26.96 -5.15 19.03
N GLU A 246 -27.49 -6.34 18.77
CA GLU A 246 -28.92 -6.65 18.89
C GLU A 246 -29.41 -6.54 20.34
N SER A 247 -28.66 -7.09 21.30
CA SER A 247 -28.98 -6.98 22.72
C SER A 247 -28.88 -5.55 23.25
N ALA A 248 -27.90 -4.77 22.76
CA ALA A 248 -27.83 -3.36 23.10
C ALA A 248 -29.03 -2.60 22.50
N ARG A 249 -29.49 -2.92 21.29
CA ARG A 249 -30.67 -2.25 20.72
C ARG A 249 -31.97 -2.53 21.46
N SER A 250 -32.11 -3.69 22.12
CA SER A 250 -33.32 -4.02 22.89
C SER A 250 -33.38 -3.33 24.26
N GLU A 251 -32.27 -2.78 24.74
CA GLU A 251 -32.19 -2.00 25.97
C GLU A 251 -32.45 -0.50 25.71
N ALA A 252 -33.31 0.13 26.51
CA ALA A 252 -33.62 1.56 26.37
C ALA A 252 -32.62 2.44 27.16
N GLY A 253 -31.91 3.36 26.49
CA GLY A 253 -31.06 4.37 27.14
C GLY A 253 -30.04 5.02 26.19
N SER A 254 -29.70 6.29 26.40
CA SER A 254 -28.77 7.04 25.52
C SER A 254 -27.35 6.46 25.49
N GLY A 255 -26.83 5.97 26.62
CA GLY A 255 -25.54 5.29 26.70
C GLY A 255 -25.53 3.86 26.13
N VAL A 256 -26.72 3.30 25.84
CA VAL A 256 -26.87 1.99 25.21
C VAL A 256 -26.81 2.15 23.69
N THR A 257 -27.45 3.18 23.13
CA THR A 257 -27.38 3.50 21.70
C THR A 257 -25.93 3.70 21.24
N ALA A 258 -25.11 4.40 22.04
CA ALA A 258 -23.69 4.57 21.72
C ALA A 258 -22.92 3.25 21.67
N ARG A 259 -23.22 2.29 22.55
CA ARG A 259 -22.60 0.95 22.56
C ARG A 259 -23.01 0.13 21.33
N ALA A 260 -24.30 0.14 20.99
CA ALA A 260 -24.80 -0.52 19.78
C ALA A 260 -24.13 0.02 18.51
N VAL A 261 -24.00 1.35 18.41
CA VAL A 261 -23.31 2.04 17.30
C VAL A 261 -21.84 1.60 17.21
N ALA A 262 -21.12 1.55 18.32
CA ALA A 262 -19.72 1.12 18.32
C ALA A 262 -19.54 -0.33 17.82
N TYR A 263 -20.42 -1.25 18.22
CA TYR A 263 -20.40 -2.63 17.73
C TYR A 263 -20.69 -2.72 16.22
N GLU A 264 -21.64 -1.93 15.73
CA GLU A 264 -21.95 -1.87 14.30
C GLU A 264 -20.79 -1.29 13.48
N VAL A 265 -20.12 -0.25 13.99
CA VAL A 265 -18.93 0.34 13.36
C VAL A 265 -17.86 -0.71 13.19
N GLU A 266 -17.56 -1.48 14.23
CA GLU A 266 -16.52 -2.52 14.19
C GLU A 266 -16.87 -3.64 13.19
N VAL A 267 -18.15 -4.04 13.09
CA VAL A 267 -18.62 -5.00 12.08
C VAL A 267 -18.39 -4.47 10.67
N HIS A 268 -18.84 -3.24 10.38
CA HIS A 268 -18.71 -2.65 9.05
C HIS A 268 -17.24 -2.36 8.69
N LYS A 269 -16.42 -1.98 9.67
CA LYS A 269 -14.98 -1.75 9.52
C LYS A 269 -14.24 -3.01 9.07
N ARG A 270 -14.48 -4.15 9.73
CA ARG A 270 -13.84 -5.43 9.36
C ARG A 270 -14.20 -5.87 7.93
N LEU A 271 -15.45 -5.64 7.53
CA LEU A 271 -15.95 -5.91 6.18
C LEU A 271 -15.35 -4.93 5.14
N ALA A 272 -15.30 -3.64 5.47
CA ALA A 272 -14.75 -2.60 4.60
C ALA A 272 -13.25 -2.81 4.35
N LEU A 273 -12.48 -3.20 5.36
CA LEU A 273 -11.05 -3.52 5.25
C LEU A 273 -10.79 -4.72 4.33
N ALA A 274 -11.58 -5.79 4.45
CA ALA A 274 -11.46 -6.95 3.56
C ALA A 274 -11.84 -6.60 2.11
N THR A 275 -12.93 -5.84 1.94
CA THR A 275 -13.42 -5.40 0.61
C THR A 275 -12.43 -4.43 -0.06
N ALA A 276 -11.66 -3.66 0.72
CA ALA A 276 -10.67 -2.73 0.20
C ALA A 276 -9.62 -3.43 -0.67
N SER A 277 -9.23 -4.68 -0.37
CA SER A 277 -8.29 -5.43 -1.22
C SER A 277 -8.80 -5.57 -2.66
N LEU A 278 -10.09 -5.83 -2.84
CA LEU A 278 -10.70 -5.96 -4.17
C LEU A 278 -10.86 -4.60 -4.86
N VAL A 279 -11.34 -3.60 -4.13
CA VAL A 279 -11.50 -2.22 -4.66
C VAL A 279 -10.17 -1.64 -5.10
N LEU A 280 -9.11 -1.85 -4.32
CA LEU A 280 -7.77 -1.38 -4.65
C LEU A 280 -7.13 -2.14 -5.80
N ALA A 281 -7.37 -3.45 -5.92
CA ALA A 281 -6.96 -4.20 -7.12
C ALA A 281 -7.63 -3.63 -8.38
N LEU A 282 -8.92 -3.32 -8.30
CA LEU A 282 -9.67 -2.73 -9.40
C LEU A 282 -9.16 -1.33 -9.74
N PHE A 283 -8.89 -0.49 -8.73
CA PHE A 283 -8.28 0.84 -8.91
C PHE A 283 -6.88 0.78 -9.52
N ALA A 284 -6.05 -0.17 -9.08
CA ALA A 284 -4.73 -0.42 -9.65
C ALA A 284 -4.81 -0.81 -11.14
N VAL A 285 -5.69 -1.76 -11.48
CA VAL A 285 -5.92 -2.17 -12.88
C VAL A 285 -6.43 -0.99 -13.71
N ALA A 286 -7.46 -0.27 -13.25
CA ALA A 286 -8.06 0.84 -13.99
C ALA A 286 -7.03 1.94 -14.28
N THR A 287 -6.23 2.30 -13.28
CA THR A 287 -5.16 3.29 -13.39
C THR A 287 -4.08 2.85 -14.38
N ALA A 288 -3.63 1.59 -14.28
CA ALA A 288 -2.59 1.06 -15.16
C ALA A 288 -3.06 0.85 -16.61
N LEU A 289 -4.35 0.51 -16.80
CA LEU A 289 -4.95 0.51 -18.13
C LEU A 289 -5.09 1.94 -18.67
N ARG A 290 -5.47 2.92 -17.85
CA ARG A 290 -5.59 4.30 -18.32
C ARG A 290 -4.24 4.90 -18.73
N PHE A 291 -3.18 4.56 -17.99
CA PHE A 291 -1.84 5.07 -18.18
C PHE A 291 -0.80 3.94 -18.28
N PRO A 292 -0.75 3.19 -19.41
CA PRO A 292 0.11 2.01 -19.58
C PRO A 292 1.62 2.28 -19.48
N ARG A 293 2.03 3.56 -19.53
CA ARG A 293 3.43 4.00 -19.47
C ARG A 293 3.68 4.98 -18.31
N GLY A 294 2.81 5.01 -17.30
CA GLY A 294 2.90 5.95 -16.17
C GLY A 294 4.14 5.79 -15.28
N GLY A 295 4.88 4.69 -15.42
CA GLY A 295 6.12 4.44 -14.68
C GLY A 295 5.91 4.36 -13.16
N THR A 296 7.01 4.36 -12.41
CA THR A 296 6.97 4.25 -10.93
C THR A 296 6.27 5.43 -10.26
N ALA A 297 6.41 6.64 -10.81
CA ALA A 297 5.82 7.85 -10.23
C ALA A 297 4.29 7.74 -10.13
N LEU A 298 3.64 7.22 -11.18
CA LEU A 298 2.19 7.00 -11.14
C LEU A 298 1.80 6.00 -10.04
N VAL A 299 2.56 4.92 -9.86
CA VAL A 299 2.28 3.91 -8.84
C VAL A 299 2.38 4.52 -7.44
N VAL A 300 3.41 5.34 -7.19
CA VAL A 300 3.59 6.01 -5.90
C VAL A 300 2.48 7.02 -5.64
N LEU A 301 2.13 7.84 -6.63
CA LEU A 301 1.08 8.86 -6.49
C LEU A 301 -0.31 8.25 -6.31
N ALA A 302 -0.68 7.28 -7.16
CA ALA A 302 -1.96 6.60 -7.05
C ALA A 302 -2.05 5.77 -5.76
N GLY A 303 -0.94 5.16 -5.33
CA GLY A 303 -0.86 4.43 -4.07
C GLY A 303 -0.98 5.35 -2.85
N GLY A 304 -0.28 6.49 -2.85
CA GLY A 304 -0.42 7.50 -1.82
C GLY A 304 -1.85 8.05 -1.73
N PHE A 305 -2.46 8.37 -2.87
CA PHE A 305 -3.86 8.80 -2.93
C PHE A 305 -4.82 7.74 -2.36
N ALA A 306 -4.67 6.49 -2.77
CA ALA A 306 -5.51 5.39 -2.30
C ALA A 306 -5.32 5.14 -0.80
N PHE A 307 -4.08 5.17 -0.32
CA PHE A 307 -3.73 5.05 1.09
C PHE A 307 -4.38 6.16 1.92
N THR A 308 -4.15 7.42 1.55
CA THR A 308 -4.70 8.58 2.27
C THR A 308 -6.21 8.55 2.29
N THR A 309 -6.85 8.28 1.14
CA THR A 309 -8.30 8.18 1.04
C THR A 309 -8.85 7.11 1.99
N HIS A 310 -8.24 5.92 1.99
CA HIS A 310 -8.71 4.82 2.82
C HIS A 310 -8.47 5.07 4.32
N TYR A 311 -7.27 5.49 4.71
CA TYR A 311 -6.91 5.69 6.11
C TYR A 311 -7.63 6.89 6.74
N VAL A 312 -7.72 8.02 6.03
CA VAL A 312 -8.42 9.20 6.53
C VAL A 312 -9.90 8.90 6.69
N SER A 313 -10.52 8.24 5.71
CA SER A 313 -11.94 7.88 5.81
C SER A 313 -12.20 6.90 6.95
N LEU A 314 -11.29 5.95 7.19
CA LEU A 314 -11.45 4.98 8.28
C LEU A 314 -11.34 5.67 9.65
N LEU A 315 -10.35 6.55 9.84
CA LEU A 315 -10.14 7.26 11.10
C LEU A 315 -11.24 8.32 11.35
N ALA A 316 -11.55 9.13 10.34
CA ALA A 316 -12.60 10.14 10.44
C ALA A 316 -14.00 9.52 10.53
N GLY A 317 -14.26 8.45 9.79
CA GLY A 317 -15.52 7.72 9.82
C GLY A 317 -15.82 7.14 11.19
N GLU A 318 -14.84 6.53 11.86
CA GLU A 318 -14.98 6.00 13.22
C GLU A 318 -15.36 7.14 14.19
N MET A 319 -14.62 8.25 14.15
CA MET A 319 -14.90 9.42 14.98
C MET A 319 -16.28 10.06 14.72
N LEU A 320 -16.74 10.09 13.47
CA LEU A 320 -18.05 10.64 13.10
C LEU A 320 -19.21 9.72 13.52
N ALA A 321 -19.02 8.41 13.40
CA ALA A 321 -20.00 7.42 13.82
C ALA A 321 -20.12 7.37 15.34
N ASP A 322 -19.01 7.42 16.08
CA ASP A 322 -19.01 7.45 17.55
C ASP A 322 -19.76 8.68 18.10
N ARG A 323 -19.73 9.80 17.37
CA ARG A 323 -20.49 11.02 17.69
C ARG A 323 -21.93 11.00 17.19
N GLN A 324 -22.39 9.89 16.60
CA GLN A 324 -23.73 9.73 16.02
C GLN A 324 -24.05 10.76 14.91
N ILE A 325 -23.03 11.32 14.25
CA ILE A 325 -23.21 12.29 13.16
C ILE A 325 -23.54 11.56 11.86
N VAL A 326 -22.91 10.40 11.64
CA VAL A 326 -23.05 9.59 10.42
C VAL A 326 -23.37 8.16 10.84
N SER A 327 -24.23 7.48 10.07
CA SER A 327 -24.51 6.06 10.31
C SER A 327 -23.25 5.19 10.17
N PRO A 328 -23.12 4.10 10.96
CA PRO A 328 -21.96 3.19 10.89
C PRO A 328 -21.68 2.65 9.48
N SER A 329 -22.74 2.34 8.72
CA SER A 329 -22.63 1.82 7.37
C SER A 329 -22.02 2.84 6.41
N VAL A 330 -22.54 4.07 6.39
CA VAL A 330 -22.00 5.13 5.53
C VAL A 330 -20.56 5.48 5.94
N ALA A 331 -20.32 5.64 7.25
CA ALA A 331 -19.01 6.01 7.77
C ALA A 331 -17.90 5.05 7.34
N MET A 332 -18.16 3.73 7.38
CA MET A 332 -17.15 2.71 7.08
C MET A 332 -16.99 2.42 5.58
N TRP A 333 -18.05 2.58 4.78
CA TRP A 333 -18.03 2.23 3.35
C TRP A 333 -17.70 3.40 2.42
N LEU A 334 -17.73 4.64 2.92
CA LEU A 334 -17.52 5.85 2.11
C LEU A 334 -16.22 5.82 1.29
N ALA A 335 -15.10 5.41 1.89
CA ALA A 335 -13.81 5.35 1.20
C ALA A 335 -13.83 4.38 0.01
N ASN A 336 -14.42 3.19 0.22
CA ASN A 336 -14.52 2.17 -0.81
C ASN A 336 -15.45 2.64 -1.93
N ALA A 337 -16.59 3.23 -1.58
CA ALA A 337 -17.54 3.79 -2.55
C ALA A 337 -16.89 4.90 -3.40
N PHE A 338 -16.13 5.79 -2.78
CA PHE A 338 -15.41 6.86 -3.47
C PHE A 338 -14.35 6.30 -4.44
N LEU A 339 -13.55 5.32 -4.01
CA LEU A 339 -12.56 4.70 -4.90
C LEU A 339 -13.22 3.95 -6.08
N VAL A 340 -14.36 3.29 -5.85
CA VAL A 340 -15.15 2.69 -6.92
C VAL A 340 -15.68 3.76 -7.90
N ALA A 341 -16.14 4.90 -7.41
CA ALA A 341 -16.53 6.00 -8.28
C ALA A 341 -15.36 6.49 -9.15
N VAL A 342 -14.15 6.63 -8.56
CA VAL A 342 -12.94 6.97 -9.32
C VAL A 342 -12.61 5.90 -10.36
N VAL A 343 -12.73 4.61 -10.04
CA VAL A 343 -12.57 3.52 -11.00
C VAL A 343 -13.53 3.68 -12.18
N LEU A 344 -14.81 3.91 -11.89
CA LEU A 344 -15.83 4.06 -12.92
C LEU A 344 -15.50 5.24 -13.84
N LEU A 345 -15.06 6.38 -13.28
CA LEU A 345 -14.59 7.53 -14.05
C LEU A 345 -13.37 7.22 -14.92
N LEU A 346 -12.41 6.43 -14.42
CA LEU A 346 -11.22 6.03 -15.19
C LEU A 346 -11.56 5.08 -16.34
N VAL A 347 -12.58 4.24 -16.17
CA VAL A 347 -13.03 3.27 -17.17
C VAL A 347 -14.01 3.90 -18.17
N TRP A 348 -14.81 4.87 -17.74
CA TRP A 348 -15.80 5.53 -18.57
C TRP A 348 -15.15 6.35 -19.68
N ARG A 349 -15.51 6.05 -20.93
CA ARG A 349 -15.24 6.87 -22.10
C ARG A 349 -16.58 7.33 -22.67
N PRO A 350 -16.86 8.65 -22.76
CA PRO A 350 -17.75 9.14 -23.79
C PRO A 350 -17.11 8.80 -25.14
N GLY A 351 -17.88 8.12 -26.00
CA GLY A 351 -17.43 7.70 -27.32
C GLY A 351 -16.97 8.92 -28.12
N GLN A 352 -15.75 8.85 -28.64
CA GLN A 352 -15.38 9.71 -29.76
C GLN A 352 -16.13 9.14 -30.96
N GLU A 353 -17.22 9.78 -31.35
CA GLU A 353 -17.83 9.59 -32.66
C GLU A 353 -16.73 9.78 -33.71
N LYS A 354 -16.63 8.83 -34.65
CA LYS A 354 -15.83 9.03 -35.85
C LYS A 354 -16.39 10.26 -36.56
N PRO A 355 -15.58 11.26 -36.94
CA PRO A 355 -16.04 12.17 -37.98
C PRO A 355 -16.25 11.33 -39.23
N ASP A 356 -17.46 11.36 -39.77
CA ASP A 356 -17.81 10.71 -41.03
C ASP A 356 -16.89 11.26 -42.12
N SER A 357 -15.84 10.51 -42.45
CA SER A 357 -14.99 10.75 -43.62
C SER A 357 -15.71 10.36 -44.93
N GLY A 358 -17.03 10.56 -44.97
CA GLY A 358 -17.90 10.31 -46.11
C GLY A 358 -18.27 11.56 -46.90
N SER A 359 -18.00 12.77 -46.37
CA SER A 359 -18.32 14.03 -47.05
C SER A 359 -17.19 14.62 -47.90
N GLU A 360 -15.94 14.16 -47.76
CA GLU A 360 -14.80 14.64 -48.57
C GLU A 360 -14.71 13.99 -49.96
N ALA A 361 -15.40 12.87 -50.21
CA ALA A 361 -15.39 12.21 -51.51
C ALA A 361 -16.35 12.86 -52.54
N LEU A 362 -17.29 13.71 -52.10
CA LEU A 362 -18.31 14.33 -52.95
C LEU A 362 -17.93 15.73 -53.47
N VAL A 363 -16.83 16.32 -52.97
CA VAL A 363 -16.40 17.68 -53.38
C VAL A 363 -15.31 17.64 -54.47
N ILE A 364 -14.67 16.49 -54.71
CA ILE A 364 -13.59 16.38 -55.72
C ILE A 364 -14.12 15.91 -57.10
N GLN A 365 -15.44 15.76 -57.28
CA GLN A 365 -16.06 15.44 -58.58
C GLN A 365 -17.14 16.45 -59.04
N GLY A 366 -17.13 17.67 -58.51
CA GLY A 366 -18.04 18.75 -58.93
C GLY A 366 -17.40 19.72 -59.91
#